data_AF-A0A132B3Q8-F1
#
_entry.id   AF-A0A132B3Q8-F1
#
_cell.length_a   1.000
_cell.length_b   1.000
_cell.length_c   1.000
_cell.angle_alpha   90.00
_cell.angle_beta   90.00
_cell.angle_gamma   90.00
#
_symmetry.space_group_name_H-M   'P 1'
#
loop_
_entity.id
_entity.type
_entity.pdbx_description
1 polymer ?
#
loop_
_entity_poly.entity_id
_entity_poly.type
_entity_poly.pdbx_seq_one_letter_code
_entity_poly.pdbx_strand_id
1 'polypeptide(L)'
;MGLDPYNLARFLAAQDAPTRAFGLGNYTQALAEIKAGNKVKDWIWYIYPQVLGLYASANSRTYGITNLEEAREYLRHPVLGRRLLKMMLALWESGSGRIVNIMGKTIDADKLHACITLFMRADPNMDIISVHWDDPEDAPNGWPLWQNTLDGFYLGRDPSDAAAGCAKTRSG
;
A
#
# COMPACT_ATOMS: atom_id res chain seq x y z
N MET A 1 -13.02 4.83 -24.18
CA MET A 1 -12.44 3.98 -23.13
C MET A 1 -11.00 4.42 -22.98
N GLY A 2 -10.69 5.18 -21.93
CA GLY A 2 -9.34 5.68 -21.71
C GLY A 2 -8.37 4.53 -21.52
N LEU A 3 -7.17 4.65 -22.08
CA LEU A 3 -6.10 3.70 -21.88
C LEU A 3 -5.86 3.58 -20.36
N ASP A 4 -5.90 2.36 -19.81
CA ASP A 4 -5.43 2.04 -18.46
C ASP A 4 -4.03 1.43 -18.61
N PRO A 5 -3.00 2.25 -18.88
CA PRO A 5 -1.65 1.75 -19.17
C PRO A 5 -1.04 0.98 -17.99
N TYR A 6 -1.56 1.22 -16.79
CA TYR A 6 -1.10 0.60 -15.55
C TYR A 6 -1.94 -0.58 -15.11
N ASN A 7 -3.05 -0.91 -15.79
CA ASN A 7 -3.98 -1.95 -15.37
C ASN A 7 -4.43 -1.76 -13.91
N LEU A 8 -4.87 -0.55 -13.55
CA LEU A 8 -5.44 -0.24 -12.24
C LEU A 8 -6.69 -1.07 -11.92
N ALA A 9 -7.38 -1.57 -12.95
CA ALA A 9 -8.50 -2.51 -12.82
C ALA A 9 -8.16 -3.74 -11.96
N ARG A 10 -6.89 -4.17 -11.89
CA ARG A 10 -6.47 -5.30 -11.03
C ARG A 10 -6.72 -5.04 -9.54
N PHE A 11 -6.57 -3.80 -9.08
CA PHE A 11 -6.85 -3.44 -7.70
C PHE A 11 -8.35 -3.45 -7.41
N LEU A 12 -9.15 -2.89 -8.32
CA LEU A 12 -10.62 -2.90 -8.19
C LEU A 12 -11.16 -4.32 -8.15
N ALA A 13 -10.72 -5.17 -9.07
CA ALA A 13 -11.14 -6.57 -9.12
C ALA A 13 -10.84 -7.29 -7.79
N ALA A 14 -9.65 -7.05 -7.21
CA ALA A 14 -9.29 -7.64 -5.92
C ALA A 14 -10.09 -7.06 -4.75
N GLN A 15 -10.33 -5.74 -4.74
CA GLN A 15 -11.09 -5.05 -3.71
C GLN A 15 -12.59 -5.41 -3.73
N ASP A 16 -13.15 -5.62 -4.91
CA ASP A 16 -14.57 -5.92 -5.10
C ASP A 16 -14.86 -7.42 -5.08
N ALA A 17 -13.83 -8.28 -5.16
CA ALA A 17 -13.98 -9.72 -5.10
C ALA A 17 -14.76 -10.14 -3.85
N PRO A 18 -15.71 -11.08 -3.98
CA PRO A 18 -16.56 -11.51 -2.89
C PRO A 18 -15.73 -12.21 -1.82
N THR A 19 -16.04 -11.92 -0.57
CA THR A 19 -15.53 -12.68 0.57
C THR A 19 -16.38 -13.92 0.80
N ARG A 20 -15.92 -14.78 1.73
CA ARG A 20 -16.75 -15.89 2.23
C ARG A 20 -17.95 -15.41 3.06
N ALA A 21 -17.93 -14.18 3.56
CA ALA A 21 -19.07 -13.59 4.25
C ALA A 21 -20.10 -13.13 3.22
N PHE A 22 -21.35 -13.56 3.40
CA PHE A 22 -22.41 -13.34 2.42
C PHE A 22 -22.62 -11.84 2.16
N GLY A 23 -22.50 -11.44 0.89
CA GLY A 23 -22.80 -10.08 0.43
C GLY A 23 -21.71 -9.02 0.66
N LEU A 24 -20.50 -9.38 1.11
CA LEU A 24 -19.40 -8.42 1.33
C LEU A 24 -18.22 -8.67 0.38
N GLY A 25 -17.72 -7.59 -0.24
CA GLY A 25 -16.45 -7.58 -0.98
C GLY A 25 -15.24 -7.35 -0.06
N ASN A 26 -14.05 -7.69 -0.53
CA ASN A 26 -12.80 -7.61 0.23
C ASN A 26 -12.54 -6.21 0.83
N TYR A 27 -12.84 -5.13 0.10
CA TYR A 27 -12.68 -3.77 0.59
C TYR A 27 -13.55 -3.48 1.81
N THR A 28 -14.82 -3.88 1.76
CA THR A 28 -15.76 -3.64 2.87
C THR A 28 -15.32 -4.42 4.11
N GLN A 29 -14.83 -5.65 3.92
CA GLN A 29 -14.26 -6.46 4.99
C GLN A 29 -12.99 -5.83 5.59
N ALA A 30 -12.06 -5.39 4.75
CA ALA A 30 -10.83 -4.73 5.19
C ALA A 30 -11.12 -3.45 5.99
N LEU A 31 -12.07 -2.63 5.52
CA LEU A 31 -12.49 -1.42 6.23
C LEU A 31 -13.10 -1.75 7.60
N ALA A 32 -13.92 -2.80 7.70
CA ALA A 32 -14.50 -3.23 8.96
C ALA A 32 -13.42 -3.72 9.95
N GLU A 33 -12.44 -4.49 9.47
CA GLU A 33 -11.31 -4.98 10.27
C GLU A 33 -10.44 -3.84 10.81
N ILE A 34 -10.11 -2.85 9.96
CA ILE A 34 -9.33 -1.69 10.39
C ILE A 34 -10.08 -0.85 11.41
N LYS A 35 -11.39 -0.60 11.19
CA LYS A 35 -12.22 0.12 12.17
C LYS A 35 -12.34 -0.61 13.50
N ALA A 36 -12.29 -1.94 13.48
CA ALA A 36 -12.25 -2.77 14.69
C ALA A 36 -10.86 -2.83 15.34
N GLY A 37 -9.84 -2.23 14.74
CA GLY A 37 -8.47 -2.25 15.24
C GLY A 37 -7.78 -3.61 15.13
N ASN A 38 -8.27 -4.51 14.27
CA ASN A 38 -7.75 -5.87 14.17
C ASN A 38 -7.90 -6.44 12.75
N LYS A 39 -6.79 -6.49 12.02
CA LYS A 39 -6.67 -7.14 10.72
C LYS A 39 -6.68 -8.65 10.87
N VAL A 40 -7.60 -9.31 10.18
CA VAL A 40 -7.81 -10.76 10.22
C VAL A 40 -7.53 -11.41 8.87
N LYS A 41 -7.79 -10.72 7.75
CA LYS A 41 -7.71 -11.29 6.40
C LYS A 41 -6.53 -10.77 5.59
N ASP A 42 -6.19 -11.54 4.55
CA ASP A 42 -5.04 -11.29 3.68
C ASP A 42 -5.41 -10.37 2.51
N TRP A 43 -5.53 -9.07 2.82
CA TRP A 43 -5.88 -8.03 1.84
C TRP A 43 -4.82 -6.93 1.67
N ILE A 44 -3.72 -7.01 2.43
CA ILE A 44 -2.74 -5.91 2.59
C ILE A 44 -2.23 -5.36 1.25
N TRP A 45 -1.94 -6.24 0.27
CA TRP A 45 -1.27 -5.84 -0.97
C TRP A 45 -2.11 -4.98 -1.92
N TYR A 46 -3.44 -5.16 -1.92
CA TYR A 46 -4.34 -4.46 -2.85
C TYR A 46 -5.18 -3.38 -2.16
N ILE A 47 -5.05 -3.25 -0.84
CA ILE A 47 -5.62 -2.15 -0.04
C ILE A 47 -4.54 -1.11 0.28
N TYR A 48 -3.34 -1.55 0.67
CA TYR A 48 -2.16 -0.72 0.91
C TYR A 48 -1.03 -1.13 -0.06
N PRO A 49 -1.14 -0.78 -1.35
CA PRO A 49 -0.16 -1.21 -2.34
C PRO A 49 1.18 -0.49 -2.15
N GLN A 50 2.25 -1.20 -2.48
CA GLN A 50 3.64 -0.76 -2.32
C GLN A 50 4.40 -0.89 -3.64
N VAL A 51 5.62 -0.33 -3.71
CA VAL A 51 6.46 -0.40 -4.92
C VAL A 51 6.77 -1.87 -5.28
N LEU A 52 6.69 -2.16 -6.58
CA LEU A 52 7.04 -3.46 -7.13
C LEU A 52 8.50 -3.82 -6.82
N GLY A 53 8.75 -5.05 -6.39
CA GLY A 53 10.09 -5.54 -6.08
C GLY A 53 10.53 -5.31 -4.62
N LEU A 54 9.78 -4.54 -3.83
CA LEU A 54 10.08 -4.36 -2.40
C LEU A 54 9.94 -5.66 -1.59
N TYR A 55 8.99 -6.52 -1.97
CA TYR A 55 8.75 -7.81 -1.32
C TYR A 55 8.59 -8.93 -2.34
N ALA A 56 9.09 -10.13 -1.99
CA ALA A 56 9.18 -11.26 -2.91
C ALA A 56 7.92 -12.14 -3.03
N SER A 57 6.80 -11.78 -2.37
CA SER A 57 5.59 -12.61 -2.43
C SER A 57 4.89 -12.50 -3.79
N ALA A 58 4.14 -13.54 -4.20
CA ALA A 58 3.38 -13.51 -5.45
C ALA A 58 2.39 -12.34 -5.50
N ASN A 59 1.66 -12.09 -4.39
CA ASN A 59 0.74 -10.97 -4.29
C ASN A 59 1.46 -9.61 -4.32
N SER A 60 2.65 -9.50 -3.71
CA SER A 60 3.47 -8.30 -3.78
C SER A 60 3.96 -7.99 -5.19
N ARG A 61 4.11 -9.00 -6.06
CA ARG A 61 4.38 -8.82 -7.48
C ARG A 61 3.13 -8.39 -8.24
N THR A 62 2.00 -9.08 -8.03
CA THR A 62 0.75 -8.79 -8.74
C THR A 62 0.20 -7.39 -8.44
N TYR A 63 0.26 -6.96 -7.19
CA TYR A 63 -0.30 -5.69 -6.72
C TYR A 63 0.78 -4.64 -6.42
N GLY A 64 2.01 -4.87 -6.89
CA GLY A 64 3.07 -3.88 -6.81
C GLY A 64 2.78 -2.70 -7.74
N ILE A 65 3.07 -1.49 -7.29
CA ILE A 65 3.07 -0.26 -8.09
C ILE A 65 4.42 -0.15 -8.80
N THR A 66 4.39 -0.03 -10.12
CA THR A 66 5.58 -0.11 -10.98
C THR A 66 6.41 1.16 -10.99
N ASN A 67 5.79 2.33 -10.78
CA ASN A 67 6.48 3.61 -10.71
C ASN A 67 5.62 4.70 -10.05
N LEU A 68 6.22 5.89 -9.87
CA LEU A 68 5.56 7.01 -9.22
C LEU A 68 4.37 7.56 -10.03
N GLU A 69 4.39 7.45 -11.36
CA GLU A 69 3.26 7.91 -12.18
C GLU A 69 2.06 6.97 -12.05
N GLU A 70 2.27 5.65 -11.95
CA GLU A 70 1.20 4.73 -11.58
C GLU A 70 0.60 5.06 -10.21
N ALA A 71 1.42 5.42 -9.22
CA ALA A 71 0.93 5.85 -7.91
C ALA A 71 0.05 7.12 -8.03
N ARG A 72 0.44 8.08 -8.86
CA ARG A 72 -0.37 9.29 -9.13
C ARG A 72 -1.68 8.95 -9.83
N GLU A 73 -1.65 8.08 -10.83
CA GLU A 73 -2.87 7.61 -11.51
C GLU A 73 -3.77 6.82 -10.55
N TYR A 74 -3.21 6.02 -9.64
CA TYR A 74 -3.96 5.35 -8.58
C TYR A 74 -4.69 6.36 -7.67
N LEU A 75 -4.04 7.46 -7.29
CA LEU A 75 -4.67 8.53 -6.50
C LEU A 75 -5.74 9.29 -7.28
N ARG A 76 -5.49 9.62 -8.54
CA ARG A 76 -6.45 10.30 -9.43
C ARG A 76 -7.65 9.42 -9.78
N HIS A 77 -7.49 8.10 -9.71
CA HIS A 77 -8.55 7.17 -10.06
C HIS A 77 -9.78 7.38 -9.18
N PRO A 78 -10.99 7.56 -9.76
CA PRO A 78 -12.17 8.03 -9.05
C PRO A 78 -12.63 7.09 -7.94
N VAL A 79 -12.21 5.83 -7.90
CA VAL A 79 -12.56 4.89 -6.81
C VAL A 79 -11.38 4.59 -5.90
N LEU A 80 -10.17 4.41 -6.46
CA LEU A 80 -9.04 3.84 -5.73
C LEU A 80 -8.43 4.86 -4.75
N GLY A 81 -8.21 6.09 -5.20
CA GLY A 81 -7.74 7.17 -4.33
C GLY A 81 -8.67 7.43 -3.15
N ARG A 82 -9.99 7.49 -3.40
CA ARG A 82 -11.00 7.65 -2.33
C ARG A 82 -10.99 6.49 -1.35
N ARG A 83 -10.84 5.25 -1.83
CA ARG A 83 -10.77 4.07 -0.97
C ARG A 83 -9.51 4.08 -0.11
N LEU A 84 -8.36 4.41 -0.67
CA LEU A 84 -7.09 4.52 0.06
C LEU A 84 -7.18 5.57 1.17
N LEU A 85 -7.63 6.79 0.85
CA LEU A 85 -7.82 7.86 1.82
C LEU A 85 -8.78 7.45 2.96
N LYS A 86 -9.88 6.78 2.61
CA LYS A 86 -10.84 6.27 3.59
C LYS A 86 -10.24 5.18 4.48
N MET A 87 -9.35 4.35 3.97
CA MET A 87 -8.63 3.35 4.76
C MET A 87 -7.62 4.01 5.71
N MET A 88 -6.89 5.02 5.26
CA MET A 88 -5.97 5.80 6.12
C MET A 88 -6.73 6.53 7.23
N LEU A 89 -7.87 7.15 6.91
CA LEU A 89 -8.72 7.78 7.91
C LEU A 89 -9.27 6.75 8.92
N ALA A 90 -9.74 5.59 8.45
CA ALA A 90 -10.24 4.55 9.34
C ALA A 90 -9.15 3.99 10.27
N LEU A 91 -7.90 3.93 9.79
CA LEU A 91 -6.75 3.55 10.61
C LEU A 91 -6.47 4.59 11.69
N TRP A 92 -6.50 5.87 11.34
CA TRP A 92 -6.36 6.97 12.31
C TRP A 92 -7.49 6.96 13.36
N GLU A 93 -8.73 6.77 12.92
CA GLU A 93 -9.92 6.75 13.78
C GLU A 93 -10.04 5.49 14.65
N SER A 94 -9.33 4.40 14.33
CA SER A 94 -9.46 3.16 15.10
C SER A 94 -8.93 3.28 16.53
N GLY A 95 -8.19 4.36 16.84
CA GLY A 95 -7.68 4.69 18.19
C GLY A 95 -6.87 3.57 18.84
N SER A 96 -6.42 2.61 18.03
CA SER A 96 -5.77 1.38 18.48
C SER A 96 -4.28 1.66 18.51
N GLY A 97 -3.63 1.51 19.67
CA GLY A 97 -2.25 1.94 19.93
C GLY A 97 -1.24 1.57 18.83
N ARG A 98 -0.44 0.52 19.03
CA ARG A 98 0.62 0.23 18.05
C ARG A 98 0.07 -0.31 16.73
N ILE A 99 0.56 0.17 15.59
CA ILE A 99 0.13 -0.30 14.25
C ILE A 99 0.29 -1.81 14.12
N VAL A 100 1.39 -2.34 14.66
CA VAL A 100 1.67 -3.79 14.61
C VAL A 100 0.57 -4.60 15.29
N ASN A 101 -0.11 -4.03 16.30
CA ASN A 101 -1.24 -4.66 16.95
C ASN A 101 -2.47 -4.67 16.03
N ILE A 102 -2.71 -3.58 15.30
CA ILE A 102 -3.79 -3.51 14.31
C ILE A 102 -3.53 -4.48 13.17
N MET A 103 -2.30 -4.49 12.63
CA MET A 103 -1.93 -5.31 11.47
C MET A 103 -1.70 -6.78 11.84
N GLY A 104 -1.56 -7.08 13.12
CA GLY A 104 -1.32 -8.41 13.69
C GLY A 104 0.07 -9.00 13.39
N LYS A 105 0.85 -8.41 12.47
CA LYS A 105 2.18 -8.87 12.06
C LYS A 105 3.05 -7.68 11.63
N THR A 106 4.33 -7.71 12.03
CA THR A 106 5.32 -6.68 11.67
C THR A 106 5.42 -6.48 10.15
N ILE A 107 5.44 -7.56 9.37
CA ILE A 107 5.53 -7.48 7.90
C ILE A 107 4.35 -6.76 7.25
N ASP A 108 3.18 -6.75 7.87
CA ASP A 108 2.01 -6.03 7.34
C ASP A 108 2.01 -4.57 7.80
N ALA A 109 2.56 -4.26 8.98
CA ALA A 109 2.87 -2.89 9.38
C ALA A 109 3.92 -2.26 8.45
N ASP A 110 4.97 -2.99 8.09
CA ASP A 110 6.00 -2.52 7.16
C ASP A 110 5.42 -2.20 5.76
N LYS A 111 4.51 -3.04 5.26
CA LYS A 111 3.82 -2.79 3.99
C LYS A 111 2.95 -1.54 4.03
N LEU A 112 2.25 -1.30 5.15
CA LEU A 112 1.49 -0.07 5.35
C LEU A 112 2.43 1.15 5.31
N HIS A 113 3.55 1.12 6.02
CA HIS A 113 4.53 2.21 5.98
C HIS A 113 5.06 2.46 4.57
N ALA A 114 5.39 1.40 3.83
CA ALA A 114 5.82 1.49 2.45
C ALA A 114 4.73 2.13 1.55
N CYS A 115 3.47 1.78 1.78
CA CYS A 115 2.33 2.34 1.07
C CYS A 115 2.17 3.85 1.36
N ILE A 116 2.09 4.25 2.63
CA ILE A 116 1.96 5.66 3.04
C ILE A 116 3.07 6.50 2.42
N THR A 117 4.31 6.03 2.52
CA THR A 117 5.47 6.77 2.01
C THR A 117 5.44 6.92 0.49
N LEU A 118 5.06 5.86 -0.23
CA LEU A 118 4.88 5.92 -1.69
C LEU A 118 3.86 7.00 -2.07
N PHE A 119 2.71 7.03 -1.41
CA PHE A 119 1.63 7.94 -1.77
C PHE A 119 1.86 9.38 -1.30
N MET A 120 2.56 9.60 -0.17
CA MET A 120 3.06 10.93 0.20
C MET A 120 4.03 11.49 -0.85
N ARG A 121 4.81 10.63 -1.52
CA ARG A 121 5.69 11.07 -2.61
C ARG A 121 4.93 11.29 -3.93
N ALA A 122 3.86 10.53 -4.16
CA ALA A 122 3.02 10.68 -5.34
C ALA A 122 2.23 12.00 -5.30
N ASP A 123 1.74 12.38 -4.11
CA ASP A 123 1.08 13.66 -3.84
C ASP A 123 1.57 14.24 -2.50
N PRO A 124 2.55 15.17 -2.52
CA PRO A 124 3.06 15.83 -1.32
C PRO A 124 2.02 16.67 -0.57
N ASN A 125 0.90 17.02 -1.21
CA ASN A 125 -0.19 17.77 -0.60
C ASN A 125 -1.29 16.85 -0.08
N MET A 126 -1.11 15.53 -0.18
CA MET A 126 -2.04 14.56 0.38
C MET A 126 -2.11 14.78 1.89
N ASP A 127 -3.23 15.34 2.34
CA ASP A 127 -3.51 15.58 3.75
C ASP A 127 -3.85 14.25 4.45
N ILE A 128 -2.81 13.46 4.69
CA ILE A 128 -2.86 12.26 5.53
C ILE A 128 -2.76 12.79 6.95
N ILE A 129 -3.88 13.34 7.45
CA ILE A 129 -4.07 13.92 8.80
C ILE A 129 -2.99 13.44 9.74
N SER A 130 -2.04 14.36 10.03
CA SER A 130 -0.90 14.24 10.94
C SER A 130 -0.81 12.87 11.59
N VAL A 131 -0.11 11.93 10.95
CA VAL A 131 0.13 10.63 11.55
C VAL A 131 1.10 10.81 12.72
N HIS A 132 0.56 11.26 13.85
CA HIS A 132 1.22 11.17 15.14
C HIS A 132 1.14 9.70 15.52
N TRP A 133 2.19 8.97 15.14
CA TRP A 133 2.48 7.67 15.72
C TRP A 133 2.76 7.92 17.20
N ASP A 134 1.77 7.65 18.06
CA ASP A 134 1.84 7.93 19.50
C ASP A 134 3.00 7.20 20.21
N ASP A 135 3.55 6.15 19.59
CA ASP A 135 4.72 5.42 20.07
C ASP A 135 5.95 5.80 19.23
N PRO A 136 7.05 6.32 19.80
CA PRO A 136 8.30 6.54 19.07
C PRO A 136 8.94 5.26 18.50
N GLU A 137 8.50 4.06 18.87
CA GLU A 137 8.86 2.82 18.17
C GLU A 137 8.00 2.55 16.93
N ASP A 138 6.82 3.15 16.84
CA ASP A 138 5.96 3.13 15.65
C ASP A 138 6.17 4.37 14.78
N ALA A 139 6.57 5.49 15.40
CA ALA A 139 7.31 6.52 14.71
C ALA A 139 8.57 5.84 14.20
N PRO A 140 8.88 5.97 12.90
CA PRO A 140 10.07 5.33 12.41
C PRO A 140 11.24 6.01 13.13
N ASN A 141 11.94 5.28 14.00
CA ASN A 141 13.33 5.54 14.43
C ASN A 141 14.29 5.43 13.22
N GLY A 142 13.88 6.01 12.10
CA GLY A 142 14.13 5.56 10.75
C GLY A 142 13.37 6.37 9.70
N TRP A 143 12.80 7.55 10.04
CA TRP A 143 12.46 8.55 9.02
C TRP A 143 13.62 8.74 8.02
N PRO A 144 14.91 8.76 8.46
CA PRO A 144 16.05 8.73 7.54
C PRO A 144 16.23 7.38 6.82
N LEU A 145 15.84 6.24 7.41
CA LEU A 145 16.01 4.91 6.79
C LEU A 145 15.02 4.66 5.64
N TRP A 146 13.79 5.18 5.72
CA TRP A 146 12.78 5.00 4.66
C TRP A 146 12.84 6.08 3.60
N GLN A 147 13.22 7.33 3.95
CA GLN A 147 13.77 8.26 2.97
C GLN A 147 14.97 7.63 2.30
N ASN A 148 15.97 7.07 3.00
CA ASN A 148 17.11 6.40 2.36
C ASN A 148 16.76 5.08 1.63
N THR A 149 15.65 4.40 1.94
CA THR A 149 15.22 3.18 1.22
C THR A 149 14.52 3.54 -0.08
N LEU A 150 13.65 4.55 -0.06
CA LEU A 150 13.04 5.07 -1.28
C LEU A 150 14.05 5.91 -2.06
N ASP A 151 14.77 6.83 -1.44
CA ASP A 151 15.88 7.56 -2.05
C ASP A 151 16.98 6.58 -2.51
N GLY A 152 17.24 5.45 -1.86
CA GLY A 152 18.12 4.40 -2.41
C GLY A 152 17.54 3.68 -3.64
N PHE A 153 16.20 3.53 -3.69
CA PHE A 153 15.47 3.02 -4.85
C PHE A 153 15.29 4.06 -5.97
N TYR A 154 15.26 5.37 -5.66
CA TYR A 154 14.89 6.48 -6.54
C TYR A 154 16.07 7.44 -6.86
N LEU A 155 17.19 7.44 -6.12
CA LEU A 155 18.44 8.22 -6.38
C LEU A 155 19.33 7.51 -7.42
N GLY A 156 18.73 7.14 -8.54
CA GLY A 156 19.48 6.70 -9.73
C GLY A 156 18.93 5.46 -10.42
N ARG A 157 17.83 4.88 -9.92
CA ARG A 157 17.03 3.92 -10.68
C ARG A 157 15.61 4.44 -10.74
N ASP A 158 15.07 4.53 -11.94
CA ASP A 158 13.64 4.55 -12.08
C ASP A 158 13.13 3.21 -11.50
N PRO A 159 12.03 3.13 -10.74
CA PRO A 159 11.47 1.84 -10.33
C PRO A 159 11.17 0.90 -11.52
N SER A 160 11.06 1.42 -12.75
CA SER A 160 11.10 0.63 -13.98
C SER A 160 12.45 -0.10 -14.21
N ASP A 161 13.58 0.45 -13.78
CA ASP A 161 14.91 -0.19 -13.81
C ASP A 161 15.04 -1.29 -12.74
N ALA A 162 14.37 -1.16 -11.60
CA ALA A 162 14.30 -2.21 -10.58
C ALA A 162 13.42 -3.38 -11.03
N ALA A 163 12.31 -3.11 -11.72
CA ALA A 163 11.46 -4.12 -12.34
C ALA A 163 12.15 -4.86 -13.50
N ALA A 164 12.98 -4.15 -14.29
CA ALA A 164 13.76 -4.73 -15.39
C ALA A 164 14.80 -5.77 -14.93
N GLY A 165 15.27 -5.69 -13.69
CA GLY A 165 16.21 -6.67 -13.10
C GLY A 165 15.57 -8.02 -12.74
N CYS A 166 14.25 -8.10 -12.61
CA CYS A 166 13.55 -9.34 -12.20
C CYS A 166 13.26 -10.29 -13.37
N ALA A 167 13.43 -9.84 -14.63
CA ALA A 167 13.08 -10.61 -15.82
C ALA A 167 14.22 -11.47 -16.42
N LYS A 168 15.40 -11.57 -15.78
CA LYS A 168 16.55 -12.33 -16.31
C LYS A 168 17.10 -13.38 -15.34
N THR A 169 16.31 -14.40 -15.02
CA THR A 169 16.84 -15.73 -14.59
C THR A 169 15.84 -16.85 -14.92
N ARG A 170 15.59 -17.07 -16.22
CA ARG A 170 15.14 -18.38 -16.72
C ARG A 170 15.75 -18.66 -18.09
N SER A 171 16.97 -19.20 -18.07
CA SER A 171 17.56 -20.00 -19.14
C SER A 171 18.92 -20.49 -18.67
N GLY A 172 19.06 -21.80 -18.48
CA GLY A 172 20.26 -22.48 -18.01
C GLY A 172 19.90 -23.70 -17.19
#